data_AF-A0A256WP38-F1
#
_entry.id   AF-A0A256WP38-F1
#
_cell.length_a   1.000
_cell.length_b   1.000
_cell.length_c   1.000
_cell.angle_alpha   90.00
_cell.angle_beta   90.00
_cell.angle_gamma   90.00
#
_symmetry.space_group_name_H-M   'P 1'
#
loop_
_entity.id
_entity.type
_entity.pdbx_description
1 polymer ?
#
loop_
_entity_poly.entity_id
_entity_poly.type
_entity_poly.pdbx_seq_one_letter_code
_entity_poly.pdbx_strand_id
1 'polypeptide(L)'
;MKINRKSIYYSILVFIILEIALDFNIYYNRETNINSAIVTQIDYIEKNYDASIASYRSLSLSIFDSIINNDEILELVYNINNSSSPNVYRLELYDKLNYIYKIIKFKNFKVFHFHDKEGNSLLRFHKPKKYGDDLKAFRVSIENISTDHNYIEGFEEGRIVNSYRFIFPLVYKNEYIGSVETSVSIYDLLKEIQNNFDGNVDFLLRNSIVNKIVNDNTAVLYTKTPFDGYSCYVSPDTDENSLRMSDTGQYLFNRSELNKLNNKSSKLFNKEKDLDKPFYKILWEDSKAILVSFIPINNINGKQVAFISYHQRFMGAEKIKNNYFIMFLIGNVIIFILSFLAYFVISSRQMAIEQALAVKLAKDRAEEISRLKSDFLANMSHEIRTPMNGVVGMVEILKNTEISKQQKEYLDIITNSANNLLTVINDILDFSKIESNKITLENIPFSIRKVIDEVGDTVFLKAEKQGINFLTYTDPDMPEFVYGDSIRLRQVVLNFVNNAIKFTAKGKVYVSAEIISRLVVNLVKVPSFRALLNLPKLKELKKVIILIKPT
;
A
#
# COMPACT_ATOMS: atom_id res chain seq x y z
N MET A 1 -28.73 -9.98 15.85
CA MET A 1 -27.63 -9.77 14.88
C MET A 1 -27.16 -11.11 14.33
N LYS A 2 -27.69 -11.56 13.18
CA LYS A 2 -27.04 -12.65 12.42
C LYS A 2 -26.08 -11.99 11.44
N ILE A 3 -24.82 -11.85 11.85
CA ILE A 3 -23.78 -11.33 10.96
C ILE A 3 -23.71 -12.24 9.73
N ASN A 4 -23.80 -11.65 8.54
CA ASN A 4 -23.80 -12.40 7.29
C ASN A 4 -22.43 -13.04 7.07
N ARG A 5 -22.30 -14.34 7.40
CA ARG A 5 -21.05 -15.12 7.32
C ARG A 5 -20.36 -15.01 5.95
N LYS A 6 -21.12 -14.82 4.86
CA LYS A 6 -20.56 -14.63 3.51
C LYS A 6 -19.77 -13.33 3.38
N SER A 7 -20.24 -12.23 3.99
CA SER A 7 -19.54 -10.94 3.93
C SER A 7 -18.20 -11.00 4.66
N ILE A 8 -18.16 -11.66 5.83
CA ILE A 8 -16.90 -11.88 6.58
C ILE A 8 -15.92 -12.68 5.73
N TYR A 9 -16.40 -13.75 5.08
CA TYR A 9 -15.55 -14.62 4.26
C TYR A 9 -14.91 -13.85 3.08
N TYR A 10 -15.67 -13.01 2.38
CA TYR A 10 -15.12 -12.19 1.30
C TYR A 10 -14.12 -11.15 1.79
N SER A 11 -14.37 -10.50 2.93
CA SER A 11 -13.40 -9.55 3.51
C SER A 11 -12.09 -10.22 3.90
N ILE A 12 -12.15 -11.42 4.49
CA ILE A 12 -10.95 -12.22 4.81
C ILE A 12 -10.22 -12.64 3.53
N LEU A 13 -10.94 -13.06 2.49
CA LEU A 13 -10.34 -13.46 1.21
C LEU A 13 -9.60 -12.29 0.54
N VAL A 14 -10.22 -11.10 0.51
CA VAL A 14 -9.58 -9.89 -0.04
C VAL A 14 -8.34 -9.50 0.76
N PHE A 15 -8.40 -9.57 2.10
CA PHE A 15 -7.23 -9.34 2.96
C PHE A 15 -6.07 -10.28 2.61
N ILE A 16 -6.34 -11.58 2.51
CA ILE A 16 -5.30 -12.58 2.16
C ILE A 16 -4.71 -12.29 0.78
N ILE A 17 -5.53 -11.92 -0.22
CA ILE A 17 -5.03 -11.60 -1.56
C ILE A 17 -4.14 -10.36 -1.54
N LEU A 18 -4.51 -9.32 -0.78
CA LEU A 18 -3.71 -8.10 -0.65
C LEU A 18 -2.37 -8.36 0.05
N GLU A 19 -2.36 -9.19 1.10
CA GLU A 19 -1.12 -9.61 1.79
C GLU A 19 -0.19 -10.37 0.84
N ILE A 20 -0.70 -11.38 0.13
CA ILE A 20 0.10 -12.15 -0.84
C ILE A 20 0.67 -11.23 -1.94
N ALA A 21 -0.12 -10.28 -2.44
CA ALA A 21 0.34 -9.34 -3.46
C ALA A 21 1.41 -8.37 -2.94
N LEU A 22 1.26 -7.87 -1.70
CA LEU A 22 2.25 -7.03 -1.03
C LEU A 22 3.56 -7.81 -0.83
N ASP A 23 3.48 -9.02 -0.31
CA ASP A 23 4.63 -9.88 -0.03
C ASP A 23 5.40 -10.21 -1.31
N PHE A 24 4.68 -10.54 -2.38
CA PHE A 24 5.27 -10.79 -3.68
C PHE A 24 5.99 -9.54 -4.22
N ASN A 25 5.38 -8.35 -4.10
CA ASN A 25 5.96 -7.10 -4.57
C ASN A 25 7.23 -6.72 -3.78
N ILE A 26 7.17 -6.81 -2.45
CA ILE A 26 8.29 -6.57 -1.54
C ILE A 26 9.44 -7.55 -1.86
N TYR A 27 9.12 -8.84 -2.02
CA TYR A 27 10.10 -9.86 -2.38
C TYR A 27 10.76 -9.55 -3.74
N TYR A 28 9.97 -9.29 -4.78
CA TYR A 28 10.47 -9.00 -6.12
C TYR A 28 11.37 -7.76 -6.16
N ASN A 29 10.96 -6.68 -5.49
CA ASN A 29 11.75 -5.46 -5.41
C ASN A 29 13.05 -5.68 -4.61
N ARG A 30 13.01 -6.52 -3.57
CA ARG A 30 14.21 -6.89 -2.82
C ARG A 30 15.22 -7.62 -3.69
N GLU A 31 14.79 -8.66 -4.41
CA GLU A 31 15.67 -9.45 -5.26
C GLU A 31 16.28 -8.63 -6.40
N THR A 32 15.47 -7.76 -7.04
CA THR A 32 15.96 -6.89 -8.11
C THR A 32 17.01 -5.88 -7.62
N ASN A 33 16.79 -5.24 -6.48
CA ASN A 33 17.74 -4.29 -5.90
C ASN A 33 19.03 -4.96 -5.43
N ILE A 34 18.94 -6.16 -4.84
CA ILE A 34 20.12 -6.96 -4.48
C ILE A 34 20.93 -7.30 -5.74
N ASN A 35 20.28 -7.81 -6.78
CA ASN A 35 20.96 -8.21 -8.02
C ASN A 35 21.62 -7.01 -8.70
N SER A 36 20.95 -5.85 -8.78
CA SER A 36 21.54 -4.64 -9.37
C SER A 36 22.77 -4.15 -8.61
N ALA A 37 22.72 -4.14 -7.28
CA ALA A 37 23.87 -3.74 -6.46
C ALA A 37 25.07 -4.69 -6.63
N ILE A 38 24.81 -5.97 -6.87
CA ILE A 38 25.87 -6.95 -7.10
C ILE A 38 26.51 -6.81 -8.47
N VAL A 39 25.71 -6.65 -9.53
CA VAL A 39 26.24 -6.42 -10.88
C VAL A 39 27.19 -5.22 -10.88
N THR A 40 26.78 -4.11 -10.26
CA THR A 40 27.63 -2.92 -10.10
C THR A 40 28.95 -3.24 -9.38
N GLN A 41 28.92 -4.08 -8.35
CA GLN A 41 30.11 -4.46 -7.59
C GLN A 41 31.06 -5.34 -8.41
N ILE A 42 30.52 -6.29 -9.18
CA ILE A 42 31.32 -7.16 -10.05
C ILE A 42 31.98 -6.35 -11.15
N ASP A 43 31.20 -5.50 -11.83
CA ASP A 43 31.71 -4.57 -12.85
C ASP A 43 32.83 -3.69 -12.29
N TYR A 44 32.70 -3.27 -11.04
CA TYR A 44 33.72 -2.47 -10.37
C TYR A 44 35.01 -3.28 -10.12
N ILE A 45 34.92 -4.51 -9.64
CA ILE A 45 36.11 -5.36 -9.39
C ILE A 45 36.80 -5.72 -10.71
N GLU A 46 36.04 -6.10 -11.74
CA GLU A 46 36.56 -6.41 -13.08
C GLU A 46 37.30 -5.20 -13.67
N LYS A 47 36.71 -4.01 -13.64
CA LYS A 47 37.36 -2.77 -14.09
C LYS A 47 38.65 -2.46 -13.33
N ASN A 48 38.70 -2.75 -12.02
CA ASN A 48 39.92 -2.54 -11.24
C ASN A 48 41.01 -3.56 -11.57
N TYR A 49 40.63 -4.82 -11.81
CA TYR A 49 41.56 -5.83 -12.31
C TYR A 49 42.17 -5.41 -13.66
N ASP A 50 41.31 -4.98 -14.60
CA ASP A 50 41.74 -4.49 -15.91
C ASP A 50 42.61 -3.24 -15.81
N ALA A 51 42.27 -2.31 -14.92
CA ALA A 51 43.06 -1.11 -14.67
C ALA A 51 44.45 -1.43 -14.11
N SER A 52 44.54 -2.38 -13.16
CA SER A 52 45.82 -2.85 -12.63
C SER A 52 46.68 -3.47 -13.74
N ILE A 53 46.10 -4.34 -14.58
CA ILE A 53 46.81 -4.90 -15.74
C ILE A 53 47.26 -3.79 -16.69
N ALA A 54 46.40 -2.82 -16.99
CA ALA A 54 46.73 -1.70 -17.86
C ALA A 54 47.88 -0.83 -17.32
N SER A 55 47.96 -0.68 -16.00
CA SER A 55 49.09 -0.02 -15.32
C SER A 55 50.40 -0.79 -15.54
N TYR A 56 50.41 -2.10 -15.29
CA TYR A 56 51.57 -2.95 -15.54
C TYR A 56 51.96 -2.98 -17.02
N ARG A 57 50.98 -3.05 -17.92
CA ARG A 57 51.18 -2.95 -19.38
C ARG A 57 51.90 -1.65 -19.75
N SER A 58 51.40 -0.53 -19.25
CA SER A 58 51.97 0.80 -19.53
C SER A 58 53.41 0.91 -19.04
N LEU A 59 53.68 0.40 -17.84
CA LEU A 59 55.04 0.37 -17.28
C LEU A 59 55.95 -0.54 -18.12
N SER A 60 55.47 -1.72 -18.53
CA SER A 60 56.26 -2.64 -19.36
C SER A 60 56.55 -2.08 -20.76
N LEU A 61 55.57 -1.43 -21.40
CA LEU A 61 55.75 -0.73 -22.67
C LEU A 61 56.79 0.39 -22.53
N SER A 62 56.70 1.20 -21.48
CA SER A 62 57.66 2.27 -21.22
C SER A 62 59.08 1.75 -21.03
N ILE A 63 59.27 0.65 -20.28
CA ILE A 63 60.57 -0.01 -20.13
C ILE A 63 61.08 -0.50 -21.48
N PHE A 64 60.22 -1.13 -22.29
CA PHE A 64 60.60 -1.61 -23.60
C PHE A 64 61.04 -0.46 -24.51
N ASP A 65 60.19 0.55 -24.73
CA ASP A 65 60.44 1.64 -25.66
C ASP A 65 61.60 2.53 -25.23
N SER A 66 61.74 2.81 -23.93
CA SER A 66 62.71 3.80 -23.43
C SER A 66 64.08 3.20 -23.09
N ILE A 67 64.15 1.89 -22.81
CA ILE A 67 65.36 1.24 -22.28
C ILE A 67 65.80 0.10 -23.20
N ILE A 68 64.90 -0.80 -23.58
CA ILE A 68 65.27 -2.04 -24.27
C ILE A 68 65.40 -1.84 -25.78
N ASN A 69 64.49 -1.07 -26.38
CA ASN A 69 64.46 -0.75 -27.81
C ASN A 69 65.49 0.35 -28.15
N ASN A 70 66.73 0.11 -27.74
CA ASN A 70 67.88 0.97 -27.96
C ASN A 70 68.92 0.19 -28.75
N ASP A 71 69.53 0.82 -29.77
CA ASP A 71 70.54 0.20 -30.63
C ASP A 71 71.67 -0.49 -29.85
N GLU A 72 72.14 0.07 -28.74
CA GLU A 72 73.20 -0.52 -27.93
C GLU A 72 72.76 -1.86 -27.30
N ILE A 73 71.53 -1.91 -26.76
CA ILE A 73 70.98 -3.13 -26.14
C ILE A 73 70.66 -4.17 -27.21
N LEU A 74 70.06 -3.75 -28.32
CA LEU A 74 69.71 -4.61 -29.44
C LEU A 74 70.97 -5.20 -30.10
N GLU A 75 72.04 -4.42 -30.24
CA GLU A 75 73.33 -4.89 -30.73
C GLU A 75 73.96 -5.94 -29.81
N LEU A 76 73.89 -5.76 -28.48
CA LEU A 76 74.34 -6.77 -27.53
C LEU A 76 73.57 -8.09 -27.70
N VAL A 77 72.25 -8.04 -27.82
CA VAL A 77 71.43 -9.24 -28.06
C VAL A 77 71.79 -9.90 -29.39
N TYR A 78 71.98 -9.11 -30.46
CA TYR A 78 72.43 -9.61 -31.76
C TYR A 78 73.79 -10.30 -31.68
N ASN A 79 74.75 -9.73 -30.95
CA ASN A 79 76.08 -10.30 -30.78
C ASN A 79 76.08 -11.57 -29.92
N ILE A 80 75.17 -11.70 -28.95
CA ILE A 80 75.00 -12.95 -28.19
C ILE A 80 74.60 -14.11 -29.12
N ASN A 81 73.79 -13.86 -30.15
CA ASN A 81 73.35 -14.89 -31.08
C ASN A 81 74.36 -15.22 -32.18
N ASN A 82 75.24 -14.27 -32.54
CA ASN A 82 76.09 -14.38 -33.73
C ASN A 82 77.61 -14.41 -33.46
N SER A 83 78.06 -14.10 -32.24
CA SER A 83 79.49 -14.04 -31.91
C SER A 83 80.07 -15.38 -31.45
N SER A 84 81.38 -15.57 -31.66
CA SER A 84 82.17 -16.69 -31.12
C SER A 84 82.29 -16.67 -29.59
N SER A 85 82.00 -15.53 -28.94
CA SER A 85 82.15 -15.34 -27.48
C SER A 85 80.85 -14.81 -26.82
N PRO A 86 79.73 -15.55 -26.89
CA PRO A 86 78.41 -15.07 -26.47
C PRO A 86 78.30 -14.73 -24.97
N ASN A 87 79.16 -15.33 -24.14
CA ASN A 87 79.17 -15.10 -22.70
C ASN A 87 79.62 -13.68 -22.31
N VAL A 88 80.50 -13.06 -23.10
CA VAL A 88 81.00 -11.70 -22.83
C VAL A 88 79.86 -10.70 -22.98
N TYR A 89 79.16 -10.74 -24.12
CA TYR A 89 78.02 -9.87 -24.40
C TYR A 89 76.84 -10.14 -23.45
N ARG A 90 76.63 -11.39 -23.02
CA ARG A 90 75.60 -11.71 -22.01
C ARG A 90 75.89 -11.06 -20.67
N LEU A 91 77.16 -11.06 -20.23
CA LEU A 91 77.56 -10.41 -18.99
C LEU A 91 77.39 -8.90 -19.09
N GLU A 92 77.79 -8.30 -20.21
CA GLU A 92 77.63 -6.87 -20.46
C GLU A 92 76.15 -6.44 -20.48
N LEU A 93 75.28 -7.20 -21.15
CA LEU A 93 73.83 -6.98 -21.15
C LEU A 93 73.26 -7.07 -19.74
N TYR A 94 73.70 -8.04 -18.94
CA TYR A 94 73.29 -8.16 -17.55
C TYR A 94 73.71 -6.94 -16.74
N ASP A 95 74.97 -6.51 -16.83
CA ASP A 95 75.48 -5.38 -16.05
C ASP A 95 74.76 -4.07 -16.38
N LYS A 96 74.48 -3.81 -17.66
CA LYS A 96 73.73 -2.62 -18.10
C LYS A 96 72.30 -2.59 -17.55
N LEU A 97 71.61 -3.72 -17.56
CA LEU A 97 70.18 -3.75 -17.23
C LEU A 97 69.88 -4.21 -15.79
N ASN A 98 70.86 -4.68 -15.02
CA ASN A 98 70.66 -5.19 -13.66
C ASN A 98 70.09 -4.11 -12.72
N TYR A 99 70.47 -2.85 -12.90
CA TYR A 99 69.88 -1.75 -12.14
C TYR A 99 68.37 -1.60 -12.43
N ILE A 100 67.99 -1.63 -13.70
CA ILE A 100 66.58 -1.59 -14.12
C ILE A 100 65.81 -2.80 -13.59
N TYR A 101 66.39 -4.01 -13.71
CA TYR A 101 65.80 -5.21 -13.13
C TYR A 101 65.51 -5.06 -11.63
N LYS A 102 66.44 -4.49 -10.86
CA LYS A 102 66.21 -4.22 -9.43
C LYS A 102 65.06 -3.24 -9.22
N ILE A 103 64.95 -2.17 -10.00
CA ILE A 103 63.85 -1.19 -9.92
C ILE A 103 62.49 -1.86 -10.22
N ILE A 104 62.38 -2.58 -11.33
CA ILE A 104 61.11 -3.19 -11.74
C ILE A 104 60.71 -4.31 -10.78
N LYS A 105 61.68 -4.97 -10.14
CA LYS A 105 61.44 -5.94 -9.06
C LYS A 105 60.81 -5.29 -7.83
N PHE A 106 61.17 -4.05 -7.47
CA PHE A 106 60.46 -3.27 -6.45
C PHE A 106 59.02 -2.91 -6.85
N LYS A 107 58.73 -2.92 -8.15
CA LYS A 107 57.39 -2.75 -8.72
C LYS A 107 56.72 -4.10 -9.06
N ASN A 108 57.07 -5.17 -8.34
CA ASN A 108 56.50 -6.52 -8.46
C ASN A 108 56.73 -7.26 -9.79
N PHE A 109 57.57 -6.76 -10.70
CA PHE A 109 58.00 -7.55 -11.86
C PHE A 109 59.02 -8.61 -11.40
N LYS A 110 58.59 -9.87 -11.36
CA LYS A 110 59.43 -10.99 -10.88
C LYS A 110 60.29 -11.59 -11.99
N VAL A 111 59.86 -11.48 -13.24
CA VAL A 111 60.56 -12.03 -14.39
C VAL A 111 61.03 -10.88 -15.27
N PHE A 112 62.30 -10.95 -15.62
CA PHE A 112 62.91 -10.19 -16.70
C PHE A 112 63.82 -11.15 -17.45
N HIS A 113 63.45 -11.50 -18.67
CA HIS A 113 64.00 -12.66 -19.38
C HIS A 113 64.08 -12.40 -20.88
N PHE A 114 65.29 -12.49 -21.43
CA PHE A 114 65.56 -12.45 -22.86
C PHE A 114 65.57 -13.86 -23.46
N HIS A 115 65.05 -13.97 -24.67
CA HIS A 115 65.02 -15.18 -25.49
C HIS A 115 65.74 -14.93 -26.81
N ASP A 116 66.37 -15.97 -27.36
CA ASP A 116 66.95 -15.91 -28.70
C ASP A 116 65.87 -16.02 -29.79
N LYS A 117 66.28 -15.95 -31.06
CA LYS A 117 65.37 -16.03 -32.21
C LYS A 117 64.66 -17.39 -32.31
N GLU A 118 65.26 -18.45 -31.79
CA GLU A 118 64.66 -19.78 -31.72
C GLU A 118 63.74 -19.96 -30.50
N GLY A 119 63.67 -19.01 -29.58
CA GLY A 119 62.86 -19.08 -28.37
C GLY A 119 63.53 -19.80 -27.19
N ASN A 120 64.84 -20.07 -27.25
CA ASN A 120 65.58 -20.57 -26.09
C ASN A 120 65.91 -19.44 -25.12
N SER A 121 66.14 -19.80 -23.86
CA SER A 121 66.52 -18.85 -22.82
C SER A 121 67.88 -18.20 -23.09
N LEU A 122 67.91 -16.92 -23.42
CA LEU A 122 69.16 -16.18 -23.67
C LEU A 122 69.76 -15.60 -22.38
N LEU A 123 68.96 -14.89 -21.55
CA LEU A 123 69.40 -14.34 -20.27
C LEU A 123 68.23 -14.17 -19.29
N ARG A 124 68.35 -14.77 -18.09
CA ARG A 124 67.39 -14.64 -16.99
C ARG A 124 67.97 -13.77 -15.88
N PHE A 125 67.39 -12.61 -15.60
CA PHE A 125 67.93 -11.75 -14.55
C PHE A 125 67.77 -12.33 -13.13
N HIS A 126 66.75 -13.17 -12.91
CA HIS A 126 66.54 -13.87 -11.64
C HIS A 126 67.44 -15.10 -11.44
N LYS A 127 67.98 -15.67 -12.53
CA LYS A 127 68.86 -16.85 -12.54
C LYS A 127 69.87 -16.77 -13.71
N PRO A 128 70.85 -15.84 -13.67
CA PRO A 128 71.69 -15.52 -14.84
C PRO A 128 72.57 -16.69 -15.31
N LYS A 129 72.81 -17.69 -14.44
CA LYS A 129 73.54 -18.92 -14.77
C LYS A 129 72.73 -19.95 -15.57
N LYS A 130 71.41 -19.76 -15.74
CA LYS A 130 70.53 -20.68 -16.47
C LYS A 130 70.12 -20.08 -17.81
N TYR A 131 70.67 -20.63 -18.90
CA TYR A 131 70.42 -20.22 -20.28
C TYR A 131 70.56 -21.42 -21.23
N GLY A 132 70.10 -21.29 -22.48
CA GLY A 132 70.14 -22.30 -23.53
C GLY A 132 69.02 -23.34 -23.50
N ASP A 133 68.15 -23.34 -22.49
CA ASP A 133 67.00 -24.25 -22.46
C ASP A 133 65.89 -23.80 -23.41
N ASP A 134 65.38 -24.72 -24.23
CA ASP A 134 64.23 -24.52 -25.13
C ASP A 134 62.97 -24.30 -24.31
N LEU A 135 62.31 -23.17 -24.54
CA LEU A 135 61.09 -22.80 -23.83
C LEU A 135 59.82 -23.09 -24.63
N LYS A 136 59.90 -23.22 -25.95
CA LYS A 136 58.72 -23.38 -26.82
C LYS A 136 57.95 -24.65 -26.50
N ALA A 137 58.67 -25.71 -26.12
CA ALA A 137 58.08 -26.99 -25.72
C ALA A 137 57.06 -26.89 -24.57
N PHE A 138 57.06 -25.81 -23.78
CA PHE A 138 56.17 -25.65 -22.63
C PHE A 138 55.65 -24.22 -22.41
N ARG A 139 55.92 -23.29 -23.33
CA ARG A 139 55.53 -21.86 -23.23
C ARG A 139 54.91 -21.43 -24.55
N VAL A 140 53.58 -21.40 -24.60
CA VAL A 140 52.86 -21.04 -25.82
C VAL A 140 53.14 -19.60 -26.22
N SER A 141 53.33 -18.70 -25.25
CA SER A 141 53.66 -17.31 -25.55
C SER A 141 55.02 -17.13 -26.24
N ILE A 142 56.00 -17.98 -25.89
CA ILE A 142 57.33 -17.96 -26.53
C ILE A 142 57.27 -18.57 -27.93
N GLU A 143 56.49 -19.64 -28.11
CA GLU A 143 56.23 -20.23 -29.43
C GLU A 143 55.57 -19.21 -30.37
N ASN A 144 54.48 -18.58 -29.93
CA ASN A 144 53.73 -17.59 -30.71
C ASN A 144 54.61 -16.40 -31.11
N ILE A 145 55.38 -15.81 -30.17
CA ILE A 145 56.20 -14.63 -30.50
C ILE A 145 57.35 -14.98 -31.44
N SER A 146 57.93 -16.18 -31.30
CA SER A 146 59.00 -16.64 -32.20
C SER A 146 58.52 -16.91 -33.63
N THR A 147 57.21 -17.03 -33.83
CA THR A 147 56.60 -17.28 -35.15
C THR A 147 56.02 -16.00 -35.74
N ASP A 148 55.24 -15.27 -34.94
CA ASP A 148 54.43 -14.14 -35.41
C ASP A 148 55.18 -12.80 -35.28
N HIS A 149 56.22 -12.74 -34.45
CA HIS A 149 57.00 -11.53 -34.14
C HIS A 149 56.15 -10.33 -33.67
N ASN A 150 54.97 -10.59 -33.10
CA ASN A 150 54.07 -9.57 -32.58
C ASN A 150 54.16 -9.48 -31.07
N TYR A 151 53.87 -8.30 -30.51
CA TYR A 151 53.71 -8.13 -29.07
C TYR A 151 52.67 -9.10 -28.51
N ILE A 152 53.01 -9.80 -27.44
CA ILE A 152 52.12 -10.74 -26.75
C ILE A 152 51.89 -10.28 -25.33
N GLU A 153 50.63 -10.28 -24.93
CA GLU A 153 50.25 -10.10 -23.55
C GLU A 153 49.16 -11.08 -23.13
N GLY A 154 49.18 -11.46 -21.85
CA GLY A 154 48.11 -12.25 -21.28
C GLY A 154 48.56 -13.11 -20.12
N PHE A 155 47.58 -13.81 -19.54
CA PHE A 155 47.81 -14.76 -18.47
C PHE A 155 48.34 -16.08 -19.02
N GLU A 156 49.38 -16.63 -18.37
CA GLU A 156 49.90 -17.94 -18.73
C GLU A 156 50.30 -18.74 -17.50
N GLU A 157 49.85 -19.98 -17.48
CA GLU A 157 49.98 -20.91 -16.36
C GLU A 157 51.42 -21.38 -16.24
N GLY A 158 52.00 -21.20 -15.06
CA GLY A 158 53.38 -21.56 -14.82
C GLY A 158 53.50 -22.75 -13.89
N ARG A 159 54.54 -23.58 -14.10
CA ARG A 159 54.85 -24.71 -13.20
C ARG A 159 55.12 -24.28 -11.76
N ILE A 160 55.69 -23.08 -11.58
CA ILE A 160 56.07 -22.54 -10.26
C ILE A 160 55.25 -21.29 -9.95
N VAL A 161 55.16 -20.35 -10.88
CA VAL A 161 54.45 -19.07 -10.70
C VAL A 161 53.52 -18.84 -11.87
N ASN A 162 52.24 -18.66 -11.58
CA ASN A 162 51.25 -18.19 -12.55
C ASN A 162 51.42 -16.68 -12.71
N SER A 163 51.52 -16.20 -13.95
CA SER A 163 51.87 -14.80 -14.21
C SER A 163 51.07 -14.22 -15.36
N TYR A 164 50.83 -12.91 -15.28
CA TYR A 164 50.48 -12.10 -16.45
C TYR A 164 51.78 -11.61 -17.10
N ARG A 165 51.90 -11.81 -18.41
CA ARG A 165 53.16 -11.64 -19.15
C ARG A 165 53.01 -10.57 -20.20
N PHE A 166 54.10 -9.85 -20.43
CA PHE A 166 54.24 -8.88 -21.50
C PHE A 166 55.54 -9.21 -22.24
N ILE A 167 55.42 -9.61 -23.50
CA ILE A 167 56.53 -10.15 -24.29
C ILE A 167 56.65 -9.34 -25.56
N PHE A 168 57.83 -8.76 -25.75
CA PHE A 168 58.12 -7.85 -26.85
C PHE A 168 59.09 -8.49 -27.83
N PRO A 169 58.84 -8.38 -29.14
CA PRO A 169 59.79 -8.81 -30.15
C PRO A 169 60.98 -7.85 -30.19
N LEU A 170 62.17 -8.39 -30.36
CA LEU A 170 63.40 -7.62 -30.55
C LEU A 170 63.76 -7.68 -32.03
N VAL A 171 63.79 -6.52 -32.68
CA VAL A 171 64.14 -6.39 -34.08
C VAL A 171 65.33 -5.47 -34.20
N TYR A 172 66.39 -5.93 -34.86
CA TYR A 172 67.61 -5.16 -35.09
C TYR A 172 68.05 -5.33 -36.54
N LYS A 173 68.36 -4.22 -37.23
CA LYS A 173 68.72 -4.23 -38.67
C LYS A 173 67.68 -4.97 -39.55
N ASN A 174 66.40 -4.78 -39.24
CA ASN A 174 65.26 -5.45 -39.90
C ASN A 174 65.22 -6.98 -39.75
N GLU A 175 65.98 -7.54 -38.82
CA GLU A 175 65.96 -8.97 -38.48
C GLU A 175 65.35 -9.18 -37.09
N TYR A 176 64.52 -10.20 -36.93
CA TYR A 176 64.07 -10.64 -35.61
C TYR A 176 65.22 -11.37 -34.89
N ILE A 177 65.67 -10.80 -33.78
CA ILE A 177 66.83 -11.31 -33.03
C ILE A 177 66.44 -12.02 -31.73
N GLY A 178 65.16 -12.07 -31.41
CA GLY A 178 64.64 -12.71 -30.20
C GLY A 178 63.54 -11.90 -29.55
N SER A 179 63.29 -12.15 -28.26
CA SER A 179 62.25 -11.44 -27.51
C SER A 179 62.69 -11.11 -26.09
N VAL A 180 62.00 -10.18 -25.45
CA VAL A 180 62.15 -9.88 -24.03
C VAL A 180 60.81 -9.98 -23.33
N GLU A 181 60.79 -10.63 -22.17
CA GLU A 181 59.62 -10.80 -21.33
C GLU A 181 59.79 -10.03 -20.02
N THR A 182 58.73 -9.31 -19.63
CA THR A 182 58.47 -8.95 -18.24
C THR A 182 57.19 -9.64 -17.78
N SER A 183 57.11 -10.01 -16.49
CA SER A 183 55.88 -10.59 -15.94
C SER A 183 55.62 -10.17 -14.50
N VAL A 184 54.35 -10.01 -14.18
CA VAL A 184 53.84 -9.85 -12.81
C VAL A 184 53.18 -11.16 -12.39
N SER A 185 53.47 -11.62 -11.17
CA SER A 185 52.80 -12.82 -10.66
C SER A 185 51.32 -12.53 -10.41
N ILE A 186 50.45 -13.52 -10.62
CA ILE A 186 49.02 -13.36 -10.33
C ILE A 186 48.80 -13.02 -8.86
N TYR A 187 49.65 -13.54 -7.97
CA TYR A 187 49.59 -13.24 -6.54
C TYR A 187 49.85 -11.76 -6.25
N ASP A 188 50.93 -11.20 -6.80
CA ASP A 188 51.26 -9.78 -6.58
C ASP A 188 50.19 -8.85 -7.17
N LEU A 189 49.64 -9.21 -8.34
CA LEU A 189 48.53 -8.50 -8.97
C LEU A 189 47.27 -8.50 -8.08
N LEU A 190 46.89 -9.67 -7.55
CA LEU A 190 45.72 -9.79 -6.67
C LEU A 190 45.93 -9.13 -5.30
N LYS A 191 47.17 -9.10 -4.78
CA LYS A 191 47.51 -8.40 -3.55
C LYS A 191 47.36 -6.88 -3.71
N GLU A 192 47.74 -6.32 -4.85
CA GLU A 192 47.52 -4.91 -5.16
C GLU A 192 46.02 -4.57 -5.23
N ILE A 193 45.23 -5.43 -5.87
CA ILE A 193 43.77 -5.31 -5.90
C ILE A 193 43.21 -5.38 -4.47
N GLN A 194 43.64 -6.35 -3.66
CA GLN A 194 43.21 -6.48 -2.27
C GLN A 194 43.51 -5.23 -1.43
N ASN A 195 44.67 -4.59 -1.62
CA ASN A 195 44.99 -3.35 -0.89
C ASN A 195 44.02 -2.19 -1.20
N ASN A 196 43.31 -2.26 -2.34
CA ASN A 196 42.35 -1.26 -2.75
C ASN A 196 40.90 -1.60 -2.33
N PHE A 197 40.63 -2.80 -1.79
CA PHE A 197 39.27 -3.23 -1.43
C PHE A 197 39.18 -3.96 -0.08
N ASP A 198 38.10 -3.69 0.65
CA ASP A 198 37.75 -4.44 1.87
C ASP A 198 37.24 -5.85 1.51
N GLY A 199 38.15 -6.83 1.48
CA GLY A 199 37.79 -8.22 1.26
C GLY A 199 38.98 -9.15 1.07
N ASN A 200 38.69 -10.43 0.90
CA ASN A 200 39.68 -11.44 0.58
C ASN A 200 39.59 -11.82 -0.89
N VAL A 201 40.74 -12.04 -1.50
CA VAL A 201 40.87 -12.45 -2.90
C VAL A 201 41.53 -13.83 -2.92
N ASP A 202 40.98 -14.75 -3.69
CA ASP A 202 41.56 -16.08 -3.92
C ASP A 202 41.73 -16.32 -5.42
N PHE A 203 42.75 -17.10 -5.80
CA PHE A 203 42.97 -17.52 -7.18
C PHE A 203 42.70 -19.02 -7.35
N LEU A 204 41.69 -19.36 -8.15
CA LEU A 204 41.22 -20.72 -8.36
C LEU A 204 41.63 -21.20 -9.76
N LEU A 205 42.55 -22.17 -9.82
CA LEU A 205 43.02 -22.75 -11.09
C LEU A 205 42.34 -24.10 -11.34
N ARG A 206 41.94 -24.38 -12.59
CA ARG A 206 41.33 -25.67 -12.95
C ARG A 206 42.26 -26.85 -12.63
N ASN A 207 41.72 -27.90 -12.02
CA ASN A 207 42.46 -29.11 -11.65
C ASN A 207 43.10 -29.79 -12.87
N SER A 208 42.46 -29.73 -14.04
CA SER A 208 43.01 -30.27 -15.29
C SER A 208 44.28 -29.55 -15.76
N ILE A 209 44.47 -28.31 -15.34
CA ILE A 209 45.70 -27.53 -15.60
C ILE A 209 46.72 -27.81 -14.51
N VAL A 210 46.30 -27.74 -13.23
CA VAL A 210 47.15 -28.04 -12.05
C VAL A 210 47.83 -29.40 -12.23
N ASN A 211 47.08 -30.46 -12.56
CA ASN A 211 47.61 -31.81 -12.74
C ASN A 211 48.62 -31.94 -13.91
N LYS A 212 48.65 -30.99 -14.85
CA LYS A 212 49.62 -30.98 -15.96
C LYS A 212 50.90 -30.22 -15.63
N ILE A 213 50.82 -29.21 -14.76
CA ILE A 213 51.93 -28.29 -14.47
C ILE A 213 52.62 -28.59 -13.14
N VAL A 214 51.93 -29.27 -12.21
CA VAL A 214 52.43 -29.58 -10.87
C VAL A 214 53.17 -30.90 -10.84
N ASN A 215 54.39 -30.85 -10.29
CA ASN A 215 55.17 -32.01 -9.87
C ASN A 215 55.20 -32.10 -8.33
N ASP A 216 55.77 -33.19 -7.77
CA ASP A 216 55.85 -33.46 -6.32
C ASP A 216 56.32 -32.25 -5.50
N ASN A 217 57.31 -31.49 -6.00
CA ASN A 217 57.89 -30.33 -5.30
C ASN A 217 57.01 -29.06 -5.33
N THR A 218 56.06 -28.97 -6.27
CA THR A 218 55.20 -27.79 -6.47
C THR A 218 53.77 -28.03 -6.00
N ALA A 219 53.44 -29.25 -5.56
CA ALA A 219 52.12 -29.60 -5.07
C ALA A 219 51.71 -28.78 -3.84
N VAL A 220 52.69 -28.33 -3.05
CA VAL A 220 52.50 -27.49 -1.86
C VAL A 220 51.85 -26.14 -2.19
N LEU A 221 52.01 -25.66 -3.44
CA LEU A 221 51.49 -24.38 -3.92
C LEU A 221 49.99 -24.44 -4.26
N TYR A 222 49.35 -25.59 -4.09
CA TYR A 222 47.93 -25.76 -4.42
C TYR A 222 47.21 -26.49 -3.29
N THR A 223 46.07 -25.95 -2.88
CA THR A 223 45.22 -26.57 -1.86
C THR A 223 43.85 -26.91 -2.41
N LYS A 224 43.27 -27.98 -1.87
CA LYS A 224 41.90 -28.37 -2.23
C LYS A 224 40.92 -27.28 -1.84
N THR A 225 39.97 -27.03 -2.74
CA THR A 225 38.93 -26.02 -2.54
C THR A 225 37.57 -26.68 -2.36
N PRO A 226 36.60 -25.92 -1.85
CA PRO A 226 35.17 -26.25 -1.91
C PRO A 226 34.62 -26.53 -3.31
N PHE A 227 35.30 -26.04 -4.35
CA PHE A 227 34.79 -26.02 -5.71
C PHE A 227 35.34 -27.22 -6.48
N ASP A 228 34.46 -28.18 -6.77
CA ASP A 228 34.82 -29.37 -7.54
C ASP A 228 35.45 -28.95 -8.89
N GLY A 229 36.62 -29.52 -9.19
CA GLY A 229 37.36 -29.21 -10.42
C GLY A 229 38.33 -28.03 -10.33
N TYR A 230 38.49 -27.37 -9.17
CA TYR A 230 39.44 -26.26 -8.98
C TYR A 230 40.31 -26.42 -7.72
N SER A 231 41.54 -25.91 -7.82
CA SER A 231 42.50 -25.82 -6.72
C SER A 231 42.84 -24.36 -6.44
N CYS A 232 43.01 -24.00 -5.17
CA CYS A 232 43.39 -22.65 -4.77
C CYS A 232 44.92 -22.56 -4.77
N TYR A 233 45.45 -21.56 -5.47
CA TYR A 233 46.88 -21.29 -5.53
C TYR A 233 47.35 -20.58 -4.26
N VAL A 234 48.44 -21.07 -3.69
CA VAL A 234 49.10 -20.53 -2.49
C VAL A 234 50.51 -20.09 -2.89
N SER A 235 50.84 -18.83 -2.61
CA SER A 235 52.13 -18.24 -2.99
C SER A 235 53.31 -18.89 -2.24
N PRO A 236 54.47 -19.09 -2.88
CA PRO A 236 55.65 -19.68 -2.25
C PRO A 236 56.35 -18.79 -1.21
N ASP A 237 56.10 -17.47 -1.18
CA ASP A 237 56.82 -16.49 -0.33
C ASP A 237 56.20 -16.31 1.08
N THR A 238 55.42 -17.27 1.56
CA THR A 238 54.66 -17.16 2.81
C THR A 238 55.28 -18.07 3.87
N ASP A 239 55.71 -17.53 5.02
CA ASP A 239 55.96 -18.39 6.19
C ASP A 239 54.70 -19.22 6.43
N GLU A 240 54.83 -20.41 7.01
CA GLU A 240 53.68 -21.26 7.35
C GLU A 240 52.59 -20.55 8.18
N ASN A 241 52.88 -19.37 8.74
CA ASN A 241 51.97 -18.47 9.46
C ASN A 241 51.79 -17.05 8.87
N SER A 242 52.43 -16.68 7.75
CA SER A 242 52.33 -15.33 7.18
C SER A 242 51.82 -15.38 5.75
N LEU A 243 50.50 -15.20 5.61
CA LEU A 243 49.72 -15.11 4.35
C LEU A 243 49.30 -16.45 3.71
N ARG A 244 48.46 -17.22 4.42
CA ARG A 244 47.27 -17.67 3.68
C ARG A 244 46.53 -16.39 3.26
N MET A 245 46.03 -16.28 2.03
CA MET A 245 45.17 -15.15 1.59
C MET A 245 43.85 -15.03 2.40
N SER A 246 43.74 -15.76 3.53
CA SER A 246 42.75 -15.69 4.58
C SER A 246 43.23 -15.13 5.94
N ASP A 247 44.54 -14.91 6.16
CA ASP A 247 45.09 -14.77 7.53
C ASP A 247 45.54 -13.35 7.92
N THR A 248 45.46 -12.35 7.03
CA THR A 248 45.67 -10.94 7.42
C THR A 248 44.35 -10.22 7.62
N GLY A 249 43.76 -10.45 8.80
CA GLY A 249 43.06 -9.37 9.49
C GLY A 249 41.74 -8.87 8.91
N GLN A 250 40.79 -9.78 8.62
CA GLN A 250 39.37 -9.63 8.97
C GLN A 250 38.68 -10.97 8.67
N TYR A 251 38.79 -11.91 9.61
CA TYR A 251 37.93 -13.09 9.57
C TYR A 251 36.47 -12.63 9.66
N LEU A 252 35.67 -12.98 8.65
CA LEU A 252 34.29 -13.37 8.90
C LEU A 252 34.13 -14.90 8.95
N PHE A 253 35.08 -15.73 8.44
CA PHE A 253 34.90 -17.19 8.40
C PHE A 253 36.15 -18.05 8.55
N ASN A 254 36.12 -19.01 9.48
CA ASN A 254 37.11 -20.07 9.58
C ASN A 254 36.88 -21.18 8.54
N ARG A 255 37.91 -22.00 8.27
CA ARG A 255 37.89 -23.10 7.28
C ARG A 255 36.76 -24.12 7.49
N SER A 256 36.28 -24.30 8.72
CA SER A 256 35.14 -25.16 9.05
C SER A 256 33.79 -24.55 8.66
N GLU A 257 33.65 -23.23 8.64
CA GLU A 257 32.42 -22.53 8.28
C GLU A 257 32.27 -22.42 6.76
N LEU A 258 33.36 -22.15 6.03
CA LEU A 258 33.41 -22.33 4.58
C LEU A 258 33.06 -23.78 4.19
N ASN A 259 33.52 -24.78 4.96
CA ASN A 259 33.17 -26.19 4.77
C ASN A 259 31.72 -26.56 5.13
N LYS A 260 31.06 -25.84 6.06
CA LYS A 260 29.63 -26.03 6.37
C LYS A 260 28.73 -25.42 5.28
N LEU A 261 29.10 -24.26 4.75
CA LEU A 261 28.49 -23.64 3.56
C LEU A 261 28.65 -24.54 2.32
N ASN A 262 29.75 -25.30 2.28
CA ASN A 262 30.20 -26.14 1.16
C ASN A 262 29.23 -27.25 0.72
N ASN A 263 28.62 -27.97 1.65
CA ASN A 263 27.72 -29.09 1.30
C ASN A 263 26.44 -28.65 0.57
N LYS A 264 26.05 -27.37 0.68
CA LYS A 264 24.96 -26.77 -0.12
C LYS A 264 25.45 -26.03 -1.36
N SER A 265 26.71 -25.57 -1.41
CA SER A 265 27.26 -24.81 -2.55
C SER A 265 27.91 -25.65 -3.64
N SER A 266 28.46 -26.83 -3.34
CA SER A 266 29.07 -27.75 -4.33
C SER A 266 28.10 -28.22 -5.42
N LYS A 267 26.80 -28.37 -5.09
CA LYS A 267 25.74 -28.67 -6.07
C LYS A 267 25.36 -27.49 -6.98
N LEU A 268 25.75 -26.26 -6.66
CA LEU A 268 25.34 -25.05 -7.38
C LEU A 268 26.41 -24.54 -8.35
N PHE A 269 27.70 -24.60 -7.99
CA PHE A 269 28.80 -24.29 -8.93
C PHE A 269 28.77 -25.21 -10.17
N ASN A 270 28.35 -26.47 -9.98
CA ASN A 270 28.14 -27.45 -11.05
C ASN A 270 26.87 -27.21 -11.90
N LYS A 271 26.01 -26.25 -11.54
CA LYS A 271 24.72 -25.99 -12.20
C LYS A 271 24.74 -24.75 -13.11
N GLU A 272 25.68 -23.83 -12.89
CA GLU A 272 25.92 -22.69 -13.76
C GLU A 272 26.58 -23.17 -15.05
N LYS A 273 25.82 -23.13 -16.15
CA LYS A 273 26.24 -23.64 -17.47
C LYS A 273 27.23 -22.73 -18.21
N ASP A 274 27.35 -21.47 -17.78
CA ASP A 274 28.15 -20.43 -18.44
C ASP A 274 29.29 -19.97 -17.53
N LEU A 275 30.24 -20.87 -17.27
CA LEU A 275 31.45 -20.58 -16.48
C LEU A 275 32.36 -19.51 -17.12
N ASP A 276 32.10 -19.11 -18.36
CA ASP A 276 32.88 -18.11 -19.10
C ASP A 276 32.47 -16.66 -18.79
N LYS A 277 31.44 -16.44 -17.97
CA LYS A 277 30.99 -15.10 -17.54
C LYS A 277 31.21 -14.89 -16.05
N PRO A 278 31.37 -13.64 -15.59
CA PRO A 278 31.35 -13.35 -14.16
C PRO A 278 30.03 -13.79 -13.52
N PHE A 279 30.10 -14.39 -12.34
CA PHE A 279 28.92 -14.79 -11.57
C PHE A 279 29.17 -14.61 -10.08
N TYR A 280 28.12 -14.74 -9.27
CA TYR A 280 28.21 -14.47 -7.84
C TYR A 280 27.25 -15.31 -7.01
N LYS A 281 27.50 -15.28 -5.71
CA LYS A 281 26.60 -15.84 -4.72
C LYS A 281 26.61 -15.02 -3.44
N ILE A 282 25.42 -14.83 -2.87
CA ILE A 282 25.31 -14.31 -1.51
C ILE A 282 25.21 -15.49 -0.56
N LEU A 283 26.12 -15.50 0.41
CA LEU A 283 26.07 -16.38 1.55
C LEU A 283 25.51 -15.58 2.72
N TRP A 284 24.49 -16.14 3.37
CA TRP A 284 23.88 -15.54 4.56
C TRP A 284 24.29 -16.36 5.76
N GLU A 285 24.89 -15.71 6.75
CA GLU A 285 25.11 -16.27 8.07
C GLU A 285 24.51 -15.32 9.11
N ASP A 286 23.58 -15.85 9.91
CA ASP A 286 22.74 -15.09 10.83
C ASP A 286 22.08 -13.86 10.17
N SER A 287 22.70 -12.69 10.33
CA SER A 287 22.27 -11.39 9.81
C SER A 287 23.26 -10.77 8.82
N LYS A 288 24.43 -11.40 8.61
CA LYS A 288 25.48 -10.88 7.75
C LYS A 288 25.38 -11.47 6.36
N ALA A 289 25.51 -10.62 5.35
CA ALA A 289 25.58 -11.04 3.97
C ALA A 289 27.03 -11.01 3.51
N ILE A 290 27.50 -12.09 2.89
CA ILE A 290 28.79 -12.14 2.22
C ILE A 290 28.54 -12.30 0.74
N LEU A 291 29.10 -11.40 -0.05
CA LEU A 291 29.14 -11.54 -1.49
C LEU A 291 30.40 -12.30 -1.86
N VAL A 292 30.21 -13.42 -2.55
CA VAL A 292 31.28 -14.17 -3.20
C VAL A 292 31.13 -13.99 -4.70
N SER A 293 32.11 -13.37 -5.34
CA SER A 293 32.10 -13.08 -6.78
C SER A 293 33.20 -13.87 -7.48
N PHE A 294 32.92 -14.38 -8.68
CA PHE A 294 33.85 -15.16 -9.47
C PHE A 294 34.07 -14.46 -10.82
N ILE A 295 35.32 -14.11 -11.11
CA ILE A 295 35.70 -13.44 -12.36
C ILE A 295 36.57 -14.40 -13.17
N PRO A 296 36.15 -14.80 -14.39
CA PRO A 296 36.89 -15.75 -15.21
C PRO A 296 38.21 -15.16 -15.71
N ILE A 297 39.27 -15.98 -15.70
CA ILE A 297 40.56 -15.65 -16.32
C ILE A 297 40.80 -16.60 -17.49
N ASN A 298 41.02 -15.99 -18.65
CA ASN A 298 41.42 -16.65 -19.87
C ASN A 298 42.94 -16.59 -20.03
N ASN A 299 43.54 -17.68 -20.50
CA ASN A 299 44.96 -17.68 -20.86
C ASN A 299 45.18 -17.02 -22.23
N ILE A 300 46.45 -16.89 -22.64
CA ILE A 300 46.87 -16.29 -23.92
C ILE A 300 46.19 -16.94 -25.15
N ASN A 301 45.74 -18.20 -25.05
CA ASN A 301 45.01 -18.89 -26.13
C ASN A 301 43.50 -18.63 -26.10
N GLY A 302 43.02 -17.74 -25.25
CA GLY A 302 41.60 -17.44 -25.06
C GLY A 302 40.82 -18.53 -24.30
N LYS A 303 41.49 -19.55 -23.76
CA LYS A 303 40.83 -20.60 -22.99
C LYS A 303 40.66 -20.17 -21.55
N GLN A 304 39.46 -20.35 -21.01
CA GLN A 304 39.19 -20.11 -19.60
C GLN A 304 39.82 -21.17 -18.69
N VAL A 305 40.73 -20.75 -17.82
CA VAL A 305 41.59 -21.67 -17.05
C VAL A 305 41.55 -21.42 -15.55
N ALA A 306 41.14 -20.23 -15.12
CA ALA A 306 41.07 -19.88 -13.72
C ALA A 306 39.89 -18.95 -13.40
N PHE A 307 39.65 -18.74 -12.12
CA PHE A 307 38.79 -17.70 -11.57
C PHE A 307 39.53 -16.90 -10.51
N ILE A 308 39.27 -15.59 -10.48
CA ILE A 308 39.46 -14.79 -9.28
C ILE A 308 38.19 -14.93 -8.44
N SER A 309 38.33 -15.35 -7.19
CA SER A 309 37.23 -15.40 -6.23
C SER A 309 37.39 -14.26 -5.24
N TYR A 310 36.41 -13.36 -5.19
CA TYR A 310 36.41 -12.23 -4.27
C TYR A 310 35.35 -12.40 -3.19
N HIS A 311 35.75 -12.23 -1.94
CA HIS A 311 34.92 -12.44 -0.75
C HIS A 311 34.87 -11.16 0.07
N GLN A 312 33.68 -10.56 0.19
CA GLN A 312 33.50 -9.36 1.00
C GLN A 312 32.19 -9.36 1.77
N ARG A 313 32.15 -8.62 2.88
CA ARG A 313 30.90 -8.34 3.58
C ARG A 313 30.05 -7.39 2.75
N PHE A 314 28.83 -7.81 2.43
CA PHE A 314 27.90 -7.01 1.64
C PHE A 314 26.87 -6.32 2.54
N MET A 315 27.31 -5.22 3.18
CA MET A 315 26.43 -4.39 4.01
C MET A 315 25.19 -3.86 3.26
N GLY A 316 25.29 -3.72 1.93
CA GLY A 316 24.17 -3.36 1.06
C GLY A 316 23.01 -4.35 1.17
N ALA A 317 23.26 -5.66 1.03
CA ALA A 317 22.22 -6.67 1.20
C ALA A 317 21.63 -6.68 2.62
N GLU A 318 22.45 -6.46 3.65
CA GLU A 318 21.97 -6.38 5.04
C GLU A 318 20.97 -5.21 5.21
N LYS A 319 21.34 -4.01 4.75
CA LYS A 319 20.47 -2.82 4.77
C LYS A 319 19.21 -3.03 3.94
N ILE A 320 19.34 -3.60 2.75
CA ILE A 320 18.22 -3.90 1.88
C ILE A 320 17.26 -4.87 2.60
N LYS A 321 17.77 -5.99 3.14
CA LYS A 321 16.96 -6.97 3.89
C LYS A 321 16.23 -6.33 5.07
N ASN A 322 16.91 -5.52 5.87
CA ASN A 322 16.30 -4.82 7.00
C ASN A 322 15.23 -3.82 6.57
N ASN A 323 15.48 -3.03 5.52
CA ASN A 323 14.51 -2.07 4.99
C ASN A 323 13.25 -2.80 4.49
N TYR A 324 13.41 -3.90 3.75
CA TYR A 324 12.27 -4.68 3.28
C TYR A 324 11.52 -5.37 4.42
N PHE A 325 12.21 -5.81 5.48
CA PHE A 325 11.55 -6.33 6.68
C PHE A 325 10.71 -5.25 7.39
N ILE A 326 11.24 -4.03 7.50
CA ILE A 326 10.49 -2.89 8.05
C ILE A 326 9.30 -2.53 7.15
N MET A 327 9.49 -2.47 5.83
CA MET A 327 8.41 -2.20 4.88
C MET A 327 7.33 -3.28 4.91
N PHE A 328 7.71 -4.55 5.09
CA PHE A 328 6.77 -5.66 5.28
C PHE A 328 5.93 -5.46 6.54
N LEU A 329 6.55 -5.14 7.69
CA LEU A 329 5.83 -4.87 8.94
C LEU A 329 4.88 -3.69 8.79
N ILE A 330 5.34 -2.57 8.24
CA ILE A 330 4.52 -1.37 8.03
C ILE A 330 3.37 -1.67 7.07
N GLY A 331 3.64 -2.38 5.97
CA GLY A 331 2.64 -2.74 4.97
C GLY A 331 1.53 -3.63 5.54
N ASN A 332 1.90 -4.67 6.30
CA ASN A 332 0.94 -5.54 7.00
C ASN A 332 0.08 -4.74 8.00
N VAL A 333 0.69 -3.82 8.76
CA VAL A 333 -0.06 -2.96 9.69
C VAL A 333 -1.05 -2.06 8.94
N ILE A 334 -0.65 -1.48 7.80
CA ILE A 334 -1.52 -0.65 6.97
C ILE A 334 -2.67 -1.48 6.39
N ILE A 335 -2.41 -2.65 5.81
CA ILE A 335 -3.45 -3.53 5.25
C ILE A 335 -4.42 -3.98 6.35
N PHE A 336 -3.91 -4.29 7.55
CA PHE A 336 -4.73 -4.62 8.70
C PHE A 336 -5.65 -3.45 9.10
N ILE A 337 -5.11 -2.23 9.23
CA ILE A 337 -5.89 -1.03 9.56
C ILE A 337 -6.96 -0.76 8.50
N LEU A 338 -6.61 -0.83 7.21
CA LEU A 338 -7.54 -0.62 6.11
C LEU A 338 -8.65 -1.68 6.09
N SER A 339 -8.31 -2.93 6.34
CA SER A 339 -9.28 -4.04 6.40
C SER A 339 -10.20 -3.92 7.60
N PHE A 340 -9.67 -3.49 8.74
CA PHE A 340 -10.45 -3.20 9.94
C PHE A 340 -11.42 -2.03 9.71
N LEU A 341 -10.96 -0.93 9.10
CA LEU A 341 -11.81 0.21 8.73
C LEU A 341 -12.89 -0.19 7.74
N ALA A 342 -12.55 -0.95 6.70
CA ALA A 342 -13.51 -1.46 5.72
C ALA A 342 -14.58 -2.33 6.39
N TYR A 343 -14.17 -3.26 7.26
CA TYR A 343 -15.09 -4.07 8.06
C TYR A 343 -16.02 -3.22 8.93
N PHE A 344 -15.47 -2.21 9.63
CA PHE A 344 -16.24 -1.31 10.49
C PHE A 344 -17.29 -0.50 9.69
N VAL A 345 -16.90 0.02 8.52
CA VAL A 345 -17.82 0.76 7.62
C VAL A 345 -18.93 -0.15 7.09
N ILE A 346 -18.62 -1.39 6.69
CA ILE A 346 -19.62 -2.35 6.20
C ILE A 346 -20.60 -2.72 7.33
N SER A 347 -20.08 -3.00 8.52
CA SER A 347 -20.89 -3.36 9.69
C SER A 347 -21.82 -2.22 10.11
N SER A 348 -21.30 -0.99 10.18
CA SER A 348 -22.12 0.19 10.53
C SER A 348 -23.22 0.47 9.51
N ARG A 349 -22.94 0.33 8.21
CA ARG A 349 -23.97 0.42 7.16
C ARG A 349 -25.06 -0.64 7.33
N GLN A 350 -24.68 -1.86 7.69
CA GLN A 350 -25.64 -2.95 7.85
C GLN A 350 -26.58 -2.73 9.04
N MET A 351 -26.05 -2.22 10.16
CA MET A 351 -26.86 -1.80 11.31
C MET A 351 -27.83 -0.67 10.96
N ALA A 352 -27.38 0.34 10.21
CA ALA A 352 -28.22 1.45 9.79
C ALA A 352 -29.39 0.98 8.90
N ILE A 353 -29.15 0.03 8.00
CA ILE A 353 -30.19 -0.55 7.14
C ILE A 353 -31.21 -1.34 7.98
N GLU A 354 -30.76 -2.17 8.94
CA GLU A 354 -31.66 -2.91 9.82
C GLU A 354 -32.54 -1.97 10.66
N GLN A 355 -31.97 -0.90 11.20
CA GLN A 355 -32.72 0.12 11.95
C GLN A 355 -33.73 0.84 11.07
N ALA A 356 -33.33 1.28 9.86
CA ALA A 356 -34.23 1.93 8.92
C ALA A 356 -35.41 1.04 8.54
N LEU A 357 -35.18 -0.27 8.36
CA LEU A 357 -36.22 -1.24 8.06
C LEU A 357 -37.15 -1.48 9.26
N ALA A 358 -36.61 -1.57 10.47
CA ALA A 358 -37.41 -1.69 11.69
C ALA A 358 -38.31 -0.46 11.92
N VAL A 359 -37.76 0.75 11.74
CA VAL A 359 -38.52 2.00 11.82
C VAL A 359 -39.62 2.04 10.77
N LYS A 360 -39.31 1.65 9.52
CA LYS A 360 -40.31 1.57 8.45
C LYS A 360 -41.44 0.61 8.79
N LEU A 361 -41.13 -0.61 9.24
CA LEU A 361 -42.15 -1.59 9.62
C LEU A 361 -43.01 -1.12 10.81
N ALA A 362 -42.41 -0.47 11.81
CA ALA A 362 -43.16 0.09 12.93
C ALA A 362 -44.10 1.21 12.49
N LYS A 363 -43.65 2.08 11.58
CA LYS A 363 -44.46 3.14 10.98
C LYS A 363 -45.62 2.56 10.17
N ASP A 364 -45.35 1.62 9.26
CA ASP A 364 -46.37 1.02 8.39
C ASP A 364 -47.49 0.35 9.23
N ARG A 365 -47.13 -0.34 10.32
CA ARG A 365 -48.11 -0.92 11.26
C ARG A 365 -48.94 0.13 11.99
N ALA A 366 -48.32 1.23 12.43
CA ALA A 366 -49.03 2.29 13.12
C ALA A 366 -50.04 2.99 12.18
N GLU A 367 -49.65 3.21 10.92
CA GLU A 367 -50.53 3.76 9.88
C GLU A 367 -51.69 2.81 9.55
N GLU A 368 -51.42 1.52 9.42
CA GLU A 368 -52.45 0.50 9.18
C GLU A 368 -53.48 0.46 10.33
N ILE A 369 -53.03 0.45 11.58
CA ILE A 369 -53.92 0.48 12.77
C ILE A 369 -54.78 1.75 12.77
N SER A 370 -54.18 2.91 12.47
CA SER A 370 -54.90 4.19 12.42
C SER A 370 -55.98 4.19 11.33
N ARG A 371 -55.69 3.62 10.17
CA ARG A 371 -56.65 3.45 9.08
C ARG A 371 -57.79 2.51 9.47
N LEU A 372 -57.48 1.33 10.01
CA LEU A 372 -58.49 0.36 10.44
C LEU A 372 -59.40 0.93 11.54
N LYS A 373 -58.85 1.68 12.51
CA LYS A 373 -59.63 2.39 13.53
C LYS A 373 -60.61 3.38 12.91
N SER A 374 -60.14 4.16 11.94
CA SER A 374 -60.96 5.16 11.24
C SER A 374 -62.10 4.51 10.44
N ASP A 375 -61.79 3.46 9.68
CA ASP A 375 -62.75 2.76 8.83
C ASP A 375 -63.80 2.03 9.69
N PHE A 376 -63.39 1.42 10.80
CA PHE A 376 -64.30 0.78 11.76
C PHE A 376 -65.30 1.79 12.34
N LEU A 377 -64.83 2.93 12.85
CA LEU A 377 -65.70 3.94 13.45
C LEU A 377 -66.68 4.53 12.43
N ALA A 378 -66.22 4.80 11.21
CA ALA A 378 -67.06 5.30 10.14
C ALA A 378 -68.20 4.32 9.78
N ASN A 379 -67.87 3.02 9.66
CA ASN A 379 -68.87 2.00 9.35
C ASN A 379 -69.86 1.80 10.50
N MET A 380 -69.38 1.70 11.74
CA MET A 380 -70.24 1.56 12.92
C MET A 380 -71.22 2.73 13.08
N SER A 381 -70.84 3.95 12.68
CA SER A 381 -71.78 5.07 12.67
C SER A 381 -73.01 4.83 11.82
N HIS A 382 -72.82 4.34 10.59
CA HIS A 382 -73.91 4.14 9.64
C HIS A 382 -74.84 3.03 10.12
N GLU A 383 -74.25 1.96 10.68
CA GLU A 383 -74.97 0.82 11.23
C GLU A 383 -75.76 1.17 12.50
N ILE A 384 -75.33 2.16 13.29
CA ILE A 384 -76.10 2.62 14.45
C ILE A 384 -77.12 3.70 14.08
N ARG A 385 -76.77 4.63 13.17
CA ARG A 385 -77.67 5.73 12.79
C ARG A 385 -78.97 5.22 12.14
N THR A 386 -78.87 4.20 11.30
CA THR A 386 -80.02 3.65 10.56
C THR A 386 -81.13 3.11 11.47
N PRO A 387 -80.86 2.19 12.43
CA PRO A 387 -81.90 1.73 13.36
C PRO A 387 -82.37 2.85 14.30
N MET A 388 -81.48 3.74 14.74
CA MET A 388 -81.85 4.84 15.64
C MET A 388 -82.81 5.84 15.00
N ASN A 389 -82.57 6.22 13.75
CA ASN A 389 -83.49 7.08 13.00
C ASN A 389 -84.84 6.38 12.78
N GLY A 390 -84.86 5.06 12.58
CA GLY A 390 -86.09 4.26 12.53
C GLY A 390 -86.88 4.28 13.83
N VAL A 391 -86.19 4.14 14.98
CA VAL A 391 -86.82 4.24 16.32
C VAL A 391 -87.39 5.64 16.56
N VAL A 392 -86.63 6.70 16.26
CA VAL A 392 -87.10 8.09 16.42
C VAL A 392 -88.31 8.36 15.52
N GLY A 393 -88.26 7.94 14.25
CA GLY A 393 -89.37 8.12 13.30
C GLY A 393 -90.64 7.37 13.74
N MET A 394 -90.51 6.14 14.25
CA MET A 394 -91.67 5.38 14.75
C MET A 394 -92.28 6.03 16.00
N VAL A 395 -91.45 6.55 16.90
CA VAL A 395 -91.91 7.27 18.08
C VAL A 395 -92.64 8.57 17.69
N GLU A 396 -92.16 9.27 16.67
CA GLU A 396 -92.79 10.49 16.14
C GLU A 396 -94.16 10.21 15.50
N ILE A 397 -94.29 9.09 14.77
CA ILE A 397 -95.59 8.62 14.25
C ILE A 397 -96.55 8.29 15.40
N LEU A 398 -96.09 7.54 16.42
CA LEU A 398 -96.92 7.17 17.58
C LEU A 398 -97.38 8.39 18.38
N LYS A 399 -96.57 9.45 18.47
CA LYS A 399 -96.95 10.71 19.13
C LYS A 399 -98.14 11.41 18.47
N ASN A 400 -98.40 11.14 17.20
CA ASN A 400 -99.53 11.69 16.44
C ASN A 400 -100.80 10.83 16.50
N THR A 401 -100.83 9.78 17.32
CA THR A 401 -102.00 8.91 17.54
C THR A 401 -102.68 9.20 18.88
N GLU A 402 -103.84 8.61 19.14
CA GLU A 402 -104.51 8.71 20.44
C GLU A 402 -103.72 7.94 21.51
N ILE A 403 -102.97 8.68 22.33
CA ILE A 403 -102.12 8.13 23.39
C ILE A 403 -102.47 8.73 24.75
N SER A 404 -102.38 7.91 25.80
CA SER A 404 -102.58 8.36 27.18
C SER A 404 -101.43 9.28 27.63
N LYS A 405 -101.68 10.09 28.66
CA LYS A 405 -100.66 10.99 29.24
C LYS A 405 -99.38 10.23 29.67
N GLN A 406 -99.54 9.03 30.19
CA GLN A 406 -98.44 8.16 30.63
C GLN A 406 -97.67 7.56 29.43
N GLN A 407 -98.37 7.18 28.36
CA GLN A 407 -97.72 6.72 27.11
C GLN A 407 -96.91 7.84 26.44
N LYS A 408 -97.43 9.07 26.47
CA LYS A 408 -96.71 10.25 25.97
C LYS A 408 -95.39 10.48 26.73
N GLU A 409 -95.40 10.35 28.04
CA GLU A 409 -94.19 10.48 28.88
C GLU A 409 -93.15 9.40 28.54
N TYR A 410 -93.58 8.15 28.31
CA TYR A 410 -92.69 7.07 27.85
C TYR A 410 -92.10 7.33 26.47
N LEU A 411 -92.91 7.80 25.51
CA LEU A 411 -92.43 8.16 24.17
C LEU A 411 -91.45 9.33 24.21
N ASP A 412 -91.65 10.31 25.09
CA ASP A 412 -90.71 11.42 25.30
C ASP A 412 -89.37 10.94 25.89
N ILE A 413 -89.40 10.01 26.85
CA ILE A 413 -88.18 9.40 27.40
C ILE A 413 -87.41 8.62 26.32
N ILE A 414 -88.10 7.84 25.49
CA ILE A 414 -87.47 7.09 24.38
C ILE A 414 -86.86 8.05 23.36
N THR A 415 -87.61 9.09 22.96
CA THR A 415 -87.12 10.10 22.00
C THR A 415 -85.85 10.78 22.51
N ASN A 416 -85.87 11.23 23.77
CA ASN A 416 -84.74 11.91 24.39
C ASN A 416 -83.53 10.98 24.51
N SER A 417 -83.74 9.71 24.87
CA SER A 417 -82.66 8.73 24.96
C SER A 417 -82.05 8.42 23.59
N ALA A 418 -82.88 8.30 22.56
CA ALA A 418 -82.44 8.07 21.19
C ALA A 418 -81.63 9.24 20.63
N ASN A 419 -82.09 10.47 20.84
CA ASN A 419 -81.40 11.68 20.42
C ASN A 419 -80.07 11.88 21.17
N ASN A 420 -80.04 11.56 22.47
CA ASN A 420 -78.80 11.60 23.24
C ASN A 420 -77.78 10.58 22.72
N LEU A 421 -78.21 9.35 22.38
CA LEU A 421 -77.31 8.33 21.82
C LEU A 421 -76.77 8.74 20.45
N LEU A 422 -77.62 9.28 19.56
CA LEU A 422 -77.19 9.81 18.27
C LEU A 422 -76.18 10.95 18.42
N THR A 423 -76.36 11.82 19.41
CA THR A 423 -75.42 12.92 19.72
C THR A 423 -74.07 12.36 20.16
N VAL A 424 -74.05 11.42 21.11
CA VAL A 424 -72.81 10.78 21.60
C VAL A 424 -72.06 10.08 20.45
N ILE A 425 -72.77 9.40 19.56
CA ILE A 425 -72.16 8.73 18.41
C ILE A 425 -71.55 9.76 17.44
N ASN A 426 -72.29 10.83 17.13
CA ASN A 426 -71.78 11.90 16.27
C ASN A 426 -70.53 12.57 16.86
N ASP A 427 -70.50 12.79 18.18
CA ASP A 427 -69.34 13.35 18.88
C ASP A 427 -68.12 12.42 18.80
N ILE A 428 -68.29 11.11 18.97
CA ILE A 428 -67.21 10.11 18.82
C ILE A 428 -66.65 10.11 17.39
N LEU A 429 -67.50 10.28 16.37
CA LEU A 429 -67.06 10.31 14.98
C LEU A 429 -66.35 11.60 14.62
N ASP A 430 -66.86 12.73 15.08
CA ASP A 430 -66.20 14.02 14.91
C ASP A 430 -64.81 13.97 15.59
N PHE A 431 -64.70 13.38 16.79
CA PHE A 431 -63.42 13.13 17.43
C PHE A 431 -62.48 12.26 16.57
N SER A 432 -62.97 11.16 16.01
CA SER A 432 -62.18 10.30 15.11
C SER A 432 -61.73 11.01 13.83
N LYS A 433 -62.54 11.93 13.29
CA LYS A 433 -62.16 12.76 12.13
C LYS A 433 -61.11 13.79 12.50
N ILE A 434 -61.13 14.33 13.72
CA ILE A 434 -60.10 15.25 14.24
C ILE A 434 -58.77 14.52 14.41
N GLU A 435 -58.75 13.36 15.08
CA GLU A 435 -57.52 12.56 15.27
C GLU A 435 -56.86 12.17 13.93
N SER A 436 -57.66 11.96 12.89
CA SER A 436 -57.18 11.58 11.55
C SER A 436 -56.91 12.76 10.61
N ASN A 437 -56.98 14.02 11.09
CA ASN A 437 -56.87 15.25 10.28
C ASN A 437 -57.84 15.31 9.08
N LYS A 438 -59.00 14.65 9.18
CA LYS A 438 -60.03 14.60 8.13
C LYS A 438 -61.16 15.62 8.33
N ILE A 439 -61.16 16.39 9.41
CA ILE A 439 -62.07 17.54 9.55
C ILE A 439 -61.62 18.66 8.62
N THR A 440 -62.55 19.14 7.80
CA THR A 440 -62.42 20.40 7.06
C THR A 440 -63.32 21.42 7.72
N LEU A 441 -62.77 22.59 8.06
CA LEU A 441 -63.54 23.71 8.58
C LEU A 441 -64.03 24.55 7.40
N GLU A 442 -65.31 24.90 7.42
CA GLU A 442 -65.82 25.88 6.46
C GLU A 442 -65.26 27.28 6.79
N ASN A 443 -65.02 28.08 5.76
CA ASN A 443 -64.54 29.44 5.92
C ASN A 443 -65.47 30.41 5.17
N ILE A 444 -66.67 30.59 5.72
CA ILE A 444 -67.74 31.40 5.12
C ILE A 444 -68.04 32.62 6.00
N PRO A 445 -68.53 33.74 5.43
CA PRO A 445 -68.95 34.89 6.21
C PRO A 445 -70.21 34.56 7.03
N PHE A 446 -70.16 34.75 8.34
CA PHE A 446 -71.30 34.55 9.25
C PHE A 446 -71.32 35.59 10.38
N SER A 447 -72.46 35.78 11.03
CA SER A 447 -72.60 36.74 12.14
C SER A 447 -72.47 36.05 13.51
N ILE A 448 -71.50 36.47 14.31
CA ILE A 448 -71.35 35.97 15.71
C ILE A 448 -72.57 36.33 16.53
N ARG A 449 -73.12 37.55 16.36
CA ARG A 449 -74.33 37.99 17.05
C ARG A 449 -75.48 37.01 16.82
N LYS A 450 -75.73 36.67 15.55
CA LYS A 450 -76.75 35.68 15.19
C LYS A 450 -76.50 34.31 15.82
N VAL A 451 -75.24 33.85 15.86
CA VAL A 451 -74.91 32.57 16.51
C VAL A 451 -75.21 32.59 18.01
N ILE A 452 -74.83 33.67 18.72
CA ILE A 452 -75.12 33.82 20.16
C ILE A 452 -76.62 33.92 20.42
N ASP A 453 -77.35 34.66 19.58
CA ASP A 453 -78.80 34.80 19.69
C ASP A 453 -79.50 33.45 19.46
N GLU A 454 -79.14 32.71 18.41
CA GLU A 454 -79.67 31.37 18.13
C GLU A 454 -79.38 30.37 19.25
N VAL A 455 -78.18 30.43 19.85
CA VAL A 455 -77.84 29.63 21.05
C VAL A 455 -78.77 30.01 22.19
N GLY A 456 -78.95 31.32 22.42
CA GLY A 456 -79.81 31.85 23.47
C GLY A 456 -81.25 31.38 23.33
N ASP A 457 -81.84 31.54 22.15
CA ASP A 457 -83.20 31.09 21.83
C ASP A 457 -83.38 29.60 22.08
N THR A 458 -82.37 28.79 21.72
CA THR A 458 -82.41 27.33 21.89
C THR A 458 -82.46 26.92 23.36
N VAL A 459 -81.77 27.65 24.26
CA VAL A 459 -81.62 27.26 25.67
C VAL A 459 -82.48 28.06 26.64
N PHE A 460 -83.06 29.18 26.20
CA PHE A 460 -83.83 30.10 27.04
C PHE A 460 -84.97 29.38 27.79
N LEU A 461 -85.82 28.65 27.05
CA LEU A 461 -86.95 27.90 27.62
C LEU A 461 -86.49 26.81 28.60
N LYS A 462 -85.29 26.24 28.40
CA LYS A 462 -84.72 25.20 29.26
C LYS A 462 -84.20 25.80 30.56
N ALA A 463 -83.54 26.95 30.50
CA ALA A 463 -83.08 27.70 31.67
C ALA A 463 -84.26 28.22 32.51
N GLU A 464 -85.29 28.76 31.85
CA GLU A 464 -86.51 29.27 32.51
C GLU A 464 -87.25 28.16 33.27
N LYS A 465 -87.43 26.98 32.65
CA LYS A 465 -88.02 25.81 33.32
C LYS A 465 -87.23 25.34 34.54
N GLN A 466 -85.94 25.60 34.60
CA GLN A 466 -85.06 25.26 35.73
C GLN A 466 -84.90 26.41 36.74
N GLY A 467 -85.55 27.56 36.50
CA GLY A 467 -85.45 28.75 37.36
C GLY A 467 -84.08 29.43 37.32
N ILE A 468 -83.31 29.26 36.25
CA ILE A 468 -81.99 29.84 36.05
C ILE A 468 -82.11 31.12 35.24
N ASN A 469 -81.54 32.22 35.73
CA ASN A 469 -81.56 33.49 35.00
C ASN A 469 -80.50 33.46 33.88
N PHE A 470 -80.95 33.43 32.62
CA PHE A 470 -80.08 33.31 31.45
C PHE A 470 -79.94 34.65 30.73
N LEU A 471 -78.70 35.11 30.54
CA LEU A 471 -78.38 36.41 29.97
C LEU A 471 -77.32 36.27 28.88
N THR A 472 -77.57 36.87 27.73
CA THR A 472 -76.60 36.98 26.64
C THR A 472 -76.15 38.42 26.47
N TYR A 473 -74.89 38.60 26.09
CA TYR A 473 -74.32 39.90 25.75
C TYR A 473 -73.42 39.74 24.52
N THR A 474 -73.62 40.59 23.52
CA THR A 474 -72.71 40.69 22.38
C THR A 474 -72.28 42.13 22.24
N ASP A 475 -70.96 42.35 22.29
CA ASP A 475 -70.32 43.65 22.15
C ASP A 475 -70.92 44.45 20.97
N PRO A 476 -71.39 45.70 21.17
CA PRO A 476 -71.89 46.56 20.10
C PRO A 476 -70.90 46.76 18.95
N ASP A 477 -69.59 46.74 19.23
CA ASP A 477 -68.53 46.94 18.24
C ASP A 477 -68.19 45.67 17.43
N MET A 478 -68.91 44.57 17.69
CA MET A 478 -68.76 43.30 16.98
C MET A 478 -69.03 43.48 15.48
N PRO A 479 -68.10 43.07 14.58
CA PRO A 479 -68.35 43.09 13.14
C PRO A 479 -69.61 42.29 12.80
N GLU A 480 -70.38 42.81 11.83
CA GLU A 480 -71.62 42.17 11.38
C GLU A 480 -71.37 40.77 10.83
N PHE A 481 -70.23 40.58 10.15
CA PHE A 481 -69.78 39.30 9.60
C PHE A 481 -68.31 39.01 9.94
N VAL A 482 -68.02 37.77 10.30
CA VAL A 482 -66.68 37.19 10.45
C VAL A 482 -66.56 35.96 9.56
N TYR A 483 -65.33 35.54 9.22
CA TYR A 483 -65.10 34.34 8.43
C TYR A 483 -64.81 33.14 9.34
N GLY A 484 -65.46 32.02 9.05
CA GLY A 484 -65.23 30.74 9.72
C GLY A 484 -66.42 29.78 9.56
N ASP A 485 -66.52 28.84 10.50
CA ASP A 485 -67.55 27.81 10.50
C ASP A 485 -68.59 28.11 11.60
N SER A 486 -69.73 28.66 11.18
CA SER A 486 -70.81 29.05 12.10
C SER A 486 -71.44 27.86 12.81
N ILE A 487 -71.55 26.71 12.13
CA ILE A 487 -72.18 25.50 12.65
C ILE A 487 -71.32 24.92 13.76
N ARG A 488 -70.01 24.79 13.53
CA ARG A 488 -69.06 24.30 14.54
C ARG A 488 -68.93 25.26 15.71
N LEU A 489 -68.89 26.57 15.46
CA LEU A 489 -68.87 27.56 16.54
C LEU A 489 -70.14 27.46 17.39
N ARG A 490 -71.33 27.38 16.76
CA ARG A 490 -72.60 27.19 17.46
C ARG A 490 -72.60 25.93 18.31
N GLN A 491 -72.09 24.81 17.79
CA GLN A 491 -71.95 23.55 18.52
C GLN A 491 -71.08 23.70 19.76
N VAL A 492 -69.92 24.35 19.63
CA VAL A 492 -69.00 24.63 20.76
C VAL A 492 -69.71 25.46 21.84
N VAL A 493 -70.35 26.56 21.46
CA VAL A 493 -71.05 27.44 22.41
C VAL A 493 -72.23 26.72 23.06
N LEU A 494 -73.05 25.99 22.30
CA LEU A 494 -74.16 25.18 22.85
C LEU A 494 -73.67 24.14 23.86
N ASN A 495 -72.55 23.48 23.61
CA ASN A 495 -72.00 22.49 24.54
C ASN A 495 -71.60 23.13 25.87
N PHE A 496 -70.93 24.29 25.83
CA PHE A 496 -70.58 25.01 27.05
C PHE A 496 -71.81 25.55 27.79
N VAL A 497 -72.79 26.13 27.08
CA VAL A 497 -74.00 26.68 27.70
C VAL A 497 -74.89 25.60 28.29
N ASN A 498 -75.06 24.46 27.60
CA ASN A 498 -75.79 23.32 28.14
C ASN A 498 -75.12 22.74 29.39
N ASN A 499 -73.79 22.69 29.42
CA ASN A 499 -73.05 22.32 30.62
C ASN A 499 -73.26 23.33 31.75
N ALA A 500 -73.15 24.64 31.47
CA ALA A 500 -73.37 25.69 32.46
C ALA A 500 -74.77 25.58 33.09
N ILE A 501 -75.82 25.46 32.28
CA ILE A 501 -77.20 25.29 32.75
C ILE A 501 -77.36 24.02 33.59
N LYS A 502 -76.82 22.89 33.11
CA LYS A 502 -76.90 21.59 33.81
C LYS A 502 -76.28 21.63 35.21
N PHE A 503 -75.18 22.37 35.39
CA PHE A 503 -74.44 22.42 36.66
C PHE A 503 -74.83 23.59 37.57
N THR A 504 -75.68 24.51 37.11
CA THR A 504 -76.20 25.60 37.94
C THR A 504 -77.56 25.22 38.52
N ALA A 505 -77.59 24.84 39.81
CA ALA A 505 -78.84 24.42 40.47
C ALA A 505 -79.81 25.59 40.74
N LYS A 506 -79.26 26.77 41.08
CA LYS A 506 -79.96 28.06 41.25
C LYS A 506 -78.94 29.16 40.98
N GLY A 507 -79.33 30.26 40.33
CA GLY A 507 -78.41 31.36 40.02
C GLY A 507 -78.59 31.89 38.60
N LYS A 508 -77.49 32.33 37.98
CA LYS A 508 -77.52 32.90 36.62
C LYS A 508 -76.40 32.33 35.73
N VAL A 509 -76.71 32.19 34.44
CA VAL A 509 -75.74 31.83 33.41
C VAL A 509 -75.61 33.02 32.47
N TYR A 510 -74.40 33.56 32.37
CA TYR A 510 -74.10 34.73 31.53
C TYR A 510 -73.15 34.33 30.39
N VAL A 511 -73.56 34.63 29.16
CA VAL A 511 -72.78 34.40 27.93
C VAL A 511 -72.43 35.75 27.33
N SER A 512 -71.15 36.12 27.30
CA SER A 512 -70.66 37.31 26.60
C SER A 512 -69.78 36.98 25.41
N ALA A 513 -69.97 37.71 24.30
CA ALA A 513 -69.05 37.73 23.16
C ALA A 513 -68.41 39.11 23.07
N GLU A 514 -67.09 39.18 23.27
CA GLU A 514 -66.32 40.41 23.41
C GLU A 514 -65.11 40.44 22.45
N ILE A 515 -64.77 41.62 21.94
CA ILE A 515 -63.54 41.82 21.15
C ILE A 515 -62.36 42.05 22.09
N ILE A 516 -61.34 41.20 22.03
CA ILE A 516 -60.16 41.28 22.92
C ILE A 516 -59.15 42.31 22.42
N SER A 517 -58.99 42.39 21.10
CA SER A 517 -58.03 43.28 20.45
C SER A 517 -58.31 43.45 18.97
N ARG A 518 -58.08 44.67 18.46
CA ARG A 518 -57.92 44.94 17.03
C ARG A 518 -56.48 44.60 16.65
N LEU A 519 -56.26 43.58 15.84
CA LEU A 519 -54.94 43.33 15.27
C LEU A 519 -54.72 44.31 14.11
N VAL A 520 -53.93 45.36 14.35
CA VAL A 520 -53.29 46.11 13.26
C VAL A 520 -52.25 45.17 12.66
N VAL A 521 -52.54 44.59 11.49
CA VAL A 521 -51.57 43.80 10.75
C VAL A 521 -50.53 44.76 10.18
N ASN A 522 -49.46 45.01 10.93
CA ASN A 522 -48.25 45.59 10.38
C ASN A 522 -47.58 44.53 9.50
N LEU A 523 -47.82 44.60 8.19
CA LEU A 523 -47.08 43.84 7.19
C LEU A 523 -45.61 44.30 7.21
N VAL A 524 -44.79 43.61 7.99
CA VAL A 524 -43.34 43.67 7.84
C VAL A 524 -42.99 43.03 6.49
N LYS A 525 -42.46 43.85 5.58
CA LYS A 525 -41.92 43.43 4.29
C LYS A 525 -40.85 42.36 4.47
N VAL A 526 -41.06 41.17 3.92
CA VAL A 526 -40.00 40.25 3.51
C VAL A 526 -40.15 40.03 1.99
N PRO A 527 -39.09 40.18 1.19
CA PRO A 527 -39.19 40.25 -0.26
C PRO A 527 -39.33 38.85 -0.89
N SER A 528 -40.00 38.83 -2.03
CA SER A 528 -40.20 37.70 -2.97
C SER A 528 -41.34 36.72 -2.68
N PHE A 529 -42.55 37.03 -3.17
CA PHE A 529 -43.16 36.23 -4.24
C PHE A 529 -44.32 36.97 -4.89
N ARG A 530 -44.26 37.06 -6.22
CA ARG A 530 -45.07 37.88 -7.11
C ARG A 530 -46.21 37.02 -7.68
N ALA A 531 -47.29 36.83 -6.92
CA ALA A 531 -48.55 36.23 -7.42
C ALA A 531 -49.69 36.34 -6.40
N LEU A 532 -50.21 37.55 -6.16
CA LEU A 532 -51.51 37.78 -5.49
C LEU A 532 -51.98 39.22 -5.73
N LEU A 533 -52.02 39.61 -7.01
CA LEU A 533 -52.75 40.78 -7.49
C LEU A 533 -54.14 40.30 -7.93
N ASN A 534 -55.10 40.34 -7.00
CA ASN A 534 -56.56 40.52 -7.20
C ASN A 534 -57.34 40.06 -5.96
N LEU A 535 -57.14 40.74 -4.83
CA LEU A 535 -58.07 40.66 -3.69
C LEU A 535 -58.55 42.08 -3.33
N PRO A 536 -59.87 42.32 -3.25
CA PRO A 536 -60.41 43.60 -2.81
C PRO A 536 -60.09 43.83 -1.33
N LYS A 537 -59.55 45.03 -1.02
CA LYS A 537 -59.39 45.66 0.31
C LYS A 537 -59.44 44.71 1.53
N LEU A 538 -58.27 44.34 2.03
CA LEU A 538 -58.06 43.64 3.31
C LEU A 538 -58.68 44.44 4.48
N LYS A 539 -59.72 43.88 5.10
CA LYS A 539 -60.38 44.41 6.32
C LYS A 539 -59.71 43.85 7.59
N GLU A 540 -59.70 44.66 8.64
CA GLU A 540 -59.14 44.38 9.97
C GLU A 540 -59.56 43.01 10.55
N LEU A 541 -58.61 42.25 11.09
CA LEU A 541 -58.88 41.01 11.83
C LEU A 541 -59.07 41.34 13.32
N LYS A 542 -60.27 41.07 13.86
CA LYS A 542 -60.57 41.20 15.29
C LYS A 542 -60.61 39.80 15.93
N LYS A 543 -59.90 39.61 17.05
CA LYS A 543 -60.01 38.38 17.85
C LYS A 543 -61.21 38.51 18.80
N VAL A 544 -62.10 37.53 18.76
CA VAL A 544 -63.29 37.45 19.61
C VAL A 544 -63.10 36.37 20.67
N ILE A 545 -63.40 36.68 21.92
CA ILE A 545 -63.54 35.69 23.00
C ILE A 545 -65.03 35.58 23.32
N ILE A 546 -65.49 34.35 23.55
CA ILE A 546 -66.79 34.08 24.13
C ILE A 546 -66.55 33.63 25.57
N LEU A 547 -66.98 34.43 26.55
CA LEU A 547 -66.92 34.10 27.98
C LEU A 547 -68.26 33.54 28.41
N ILE A 548 -68.24 32.40 29.09
CA ILE A 548 -69.43 31.80 29.70
C ILE A 548 -69.15 31.70 31.20
N LYS A 549 -69.87 32.47 32.00
CA LYS A 549 -69.72 32.51 33.46
C LYS A 549 -70.98 31.95 34.12
N PRO A 550 -70.90 30.77 34.78
CA PRO A 550 -71.89 30.37 35.77
C PRO A 550 -71.62 31.13 37.09
N THR A 551 -72.65 31.73 37.67
CA THR A 551 -72.58 32.39 39.00
C THR A 551 -73.76 32.03 39.87
#